data_AF-A0A7Y7CFL2-F1
#
_entry.id   AF-A0A7Y7CFL2-F1
#
_cell.length_a   1.000
_cell.length_b   1.000
_cell.length_c   1.000
_cell.angle_alpha   90.00
_cell.angle_beta   90.00
_cell.angle_gamma   90.00
#
_symmetry.space_group_name_H-M   'P 1'
#
loop_
_entity.id
_entity.type
_entity.pdbx_description
1 polymer ?
#
loop_
_entity_poly.entity_id
_entity_poly.type
_entity_poly.pdbx_seq_one_letter_code
_entity_poly.pdbx_strand_id
1 'polypeptide(L)'
;MVMACLVSTVAVAKPPATLADLQTLASQQAWAELLERAEDVPPATRTDAWRGLVTEAATAEVEAVTPTDKEPFAAARKAHTLGQRYAFLAKAPAYATVRDASAVKGLERCLAKDGRDCVETYQQLAVGTGPESALKAARLVKQGHFAYVAMPLFALAVGERKDSEACKDEALGVTVLAALDLPKDDARAAEARKVAFERCWAALGAKLKAATVGASSYFLENTCQPMRARKALTELQDELCKDAEL
;
A
#
# COMPACT_ATOMS: atom_id res chain seq x y z
N MET A 1 50.46 32.48 29.30
CA MET A 1 50.32 32.21 27.86
C MET A 1 50.36 30.69 27.70
N VAL A 2 49.21 30.04 27.54
CA VAL A 2 49.13 28.59 27.35
C VAL A 2 48.82 28.34 25.88
N MET A 3 49.77 27.72 25.19
CA MET A 3 49.71 27.42 23.76
C MET A 3 48.91 26.13 23.59
N ALA A 4 47.69 26.22 23.07
CA ALA A 4 46.85 25.07 22.78
C ALA A 4 47.25 24.49 21.41
N CYS A 5 47.89 23.32 21.41
CA CYS A 5 48.11 22.52 20.20
C CYS A 5 46.78 21.93 19.71
N LEU A 6 46.27 22.44 18.60
CA LEU A 6 45.20 21.83 17.83
C LEU A 6 45.74 20.57 17.13
N VAL A 7 45.47 19.40 17.70
CA VAL A 7 45.69 18.12 17.00
C VAL A 7 44.58 17.99 15.96
N SER A 8 44.91 18.29 14.71
CA SER A 8 44.02 18.00 13.58
C SER A 8 44.00 16.49 13.37
N THR A 9 42.89 15.84 13.70
CA THR A 9 42.63 14.46 13.31
C THR A 9 42.45 14.44 11.80
N VAL A 10 43.47 13.97 11.08
CA VAL A 10 43.35 13.63 9.66
C VAL A 10 42.42 12.43 9.59
N ALA A 11 41.16 12.66 9.23
CA ALA A 11 40.23 11.59 8.89
C ALA A 11 40.78 10.88 7.65
N VAL A 12 41.41 9.72 7.84
CA VAL A 12 41.79 8.85 6.73
C VAL A 12 40.49 8.41 6.06
N ALA A 13 40.23 8.90 4.85
CA ALA A 13 39.09 8.48 4.05
C ALA A 13 39.20 6.96 3.84
N LYS A 14 38.21 6.20 4.35
CA LYS A 14 38.13 4.74 4.13
C LYS A 14 38.14 4.52 2.61
N PRO A 15 39.00 3.62 2.07
CA PRO A 15 39.04 3.40 0.64
C PRO A 15 37.66 3.00 0.10
N PRO A 16 37.32 3.43 -1.13
CA PRO A 16 36.03 3.14 -1.74
C PRO A 16 35.85 1.62 -1.79
N ALA A 17 34.66 1.15 -1.41
CA ALA A 17 34.36 -0.26 -1.46
C ALA A 17 34.37 -0.75 -2.91
N THR A 18 34.81 -1.98 -3.10
CA THR A 18 34.74 -2.71 -4.38
C THR A 18 33.58 -3.70 -4.36
N LEU A 19 33.23 -4.23 -5.54
CA LEU A 19 32.26 -5.34 -5.64
C LEU A 19 32.71 -6.59 -4.85
N ALA A 20 34.01 -6.87 -4.80
CA ALA A 20 34.55 -8.01 -4.06
C ALA A 20 34.39 -7.83 -2.53
N ASP A 21 34.51 -6.60 -2.04
CA ASP A 21 34.25 -6.29 -0.63
C ASP A 21 32.78 -6.56 -0.29
N LEU A 22 31.85 -6.13 -1.15
CA LEU A 22 30.42 -6.39 -0.93
C LEU A 22 30.09 -7.88 -0.98
N GLN A 23 30.70 -8.65 -1.89
CA GLN A 23 30.55 -10.12 -1.94
C GLN A 23 31.06 -10.78 -0.66
N THR A 24 32.19 -10.29 -0.13
CA THR A 24 32.74 -10.79 1.13
C THR A 24 31.80 -10.50 2.28
N LEU A 25 31.28 -9.28 2.40
CA LEU A 25 30.29 -8.92 3.42
C LEU A 25 29.02 -9.76 3.30
N ALA A 26 28.56 -10.03 2.08
CA ALA A 26 27.40 -10.89 1.84
C ALA A 26 27.65 -12.32 2.32
N SER A 27 28.82 -12.90 2.04
CA SER A 27 29.19 -14.24 2.51
C SER A 27 29.26 -14.35 4.03
N GLN A 28 29.52 -13.23 4.71
CA GLN A 28 29.56 -13.11 6.18
C GLN A 28 28.19 -12.73 6.77
N GLN A 29 27.16 -12.53 5.94
CA GLN A 29 25.85 -12.02 6.34
C GLN A 29 25.91 -10.67 7.07
N ALA A 30 26.95 -9.87 6.79
CA ALA A 30 27.14 -8.54 7.37
C ALA A 30 26.28 -7.51 6.62
N TRP A 31 24.96 -7.71 6.61
CA TRP A 31 24.02 -7.00 5.73
C TRP A 31 23.97 -5.49 5.98
N ALA A 32 23.95 -5.06 7.25
CA ALA A 32 23.99 -3.65 7.61
C ALA A 32 25.24 -2.96 7.06
N GLU A 33 26.43 -3.54 7.29
CA GLU A 33 27.69 -2.99 6.77
C GLU A 33 27.71 -3.03 5.24
N LEU A 34 27.20 -4.10 4.60
CA LEU A 34 27.10 -4.17 3.15
C LEU A 34 26.31 -2.99 2.58
N LEU A 35 25.15 -2.66 3.17
CA LEU A 35 24.32 -1.54 2.70
C LEU A 35 24.94 -0.17 2.99
N GLU A 36 25.75 -0.02 4.03
CA GLU A 36 26.52 1.20 4.26
C GLU A 36 27.61 1.37 3.20
N ARG A 37 28.33 0.28 2.90
CA ARG A 37 29.46 0.26 1.95
C ARG A 37 29.00 0.23 0.49
N ALA A 38 27.75 -0.12 0.22
CA ALA A 38 27.23 -0.23 -1.14
C ALA A 38 27.30 1.09 -1.91
N GLU A 39 27.16 2.23 -1.24
CA GLU A 39 27.23 3.56 -1.85
C GLU A 39 28.66 4.02 -2.13
N ASP A 40 29.65 3.45 -1.43
CA ASP A 40 31.07 3.71 -1.69
C ASP A 40 31.54 3.14 -3.04
N VAL A 41 30.78 2.17 -3.61
CA VAL A 41 31.00 1.69 -4.98
C VAL A 41 30.62 2.81 -5.97
N PRO A 42 31.54 3.26 -6.84
CA PRO A 42 31.27 4.33 -7.79
C PRO A 42 30.02 4.05 -8.65
N PRO A 43 29.13 5.04 -8.90
CA PRO A 43 27.92 4.82 -9.67
C PRO A 43 28.15 4.19 -11.05
N ALA A 44 29.26 4.53 -11.71
CA ALA A 44 29.63 4.00 -13.03
C ALA A 44 29.92 2.48 -13.03
N THR A 45 30.18 1.86 -11.88
CA THR A 45 30.51 0.44 -11.75
C THR A 45 29.41 -0.38 -11.07
N ARG A 46 28.27 0.25 -10.74
CA ARG A 46 27.11 -0.42 -10.12
C ARG A 46 26.36 -1.27 -11.15
N THR A 47 26.85 -2.49 -11.36
CA THR A 47 26.30 -3.47 -12.29
C THR A 47 25.09 -4.22 -11.70
N ASP A 48 24.56 -5.19 -12.44
CA ASP A 48 23.50 -6.08 -11.98
C ASP A 48 23.93 -6.92 -10.78
N ALA A 49 25.21 -7.29 -10.72
CA ALA A 49 25.78 -7.98 -9.55
C ALA A 49 25.74 -7.11 -8.29
N TRP A 50 26.06 -5.80 -8.42
CA TRP A 50 25.91 -4.84 -7.32
C TRP A 50 24.45 -4.76 -6.87
N ARG A 51 23.52 -4.63 -7.82
CA ARG A 51 22.07 -4.58 -7.52
C ARG A 51 21.58 -5.85 -6.82
N GLY A 52 22.10 -7.01 -7.21
CA GLY A 52 21.81 -8.30 -6.58
C GLY A 52 22.21 -8.31 -5.10
N LEU A 53 23.46 -7.93 -4.79
CA LEU A 53 23.97 -7.90 -3.42
C LEU A 53 23.19 -6.92 -2.53
N VAL A 54 22.89 -5.73 -3.05
CA VAL A 54 22.08 -4.73 -2.31
C VAL A 54 20.65 -5.24 -2.11
N THR A 55 20.08 -5.94 -3.09
CA THR A 55 18.73 -6.54 -2.95
C THR A 55 18.71 -7.60 -1.86
N GLU A 56 19.70 -8.50 -1.84
CA GLU A 56 19.82 -9.55 -0.83
C GLU A 56 19.96 -8.96 0.57
N ALA A 57 20.91 -8.03 0.76
CA ALA A 57 21.13 -7.37 2.03
C ALA A 57 19.91 -6.56 2.50
N ALA A 58 19.26 -5.81 1.60
CA ALA A 58 18.06 -5.04 1.92
C ALA A 58 16.89 -5.95 2.32
N THR A 59 16.77 -7.11 1.68
CA THR A 59 15.74 -8.11 2.02
C THR A 59 15.99 -8.69 3.41
N ALA A 60 17.22 -9.15 3.67
CA ALA A 60 17.61 -9.71 4.96
C ALA A 60 17.45 -8.71 6.12
N GLU A 61 17.79 -7.44 5.89
CA GLU A 61 17.64 -6.37 6.88
C GLU A 61 16.18 -6.07 7.23
N VAL A 62 15.24 -6.27 6.31
CA VAL A 62 13.81 -6.15 6.61
C VAL A 62 13.32 -7.36 7.39
N GLU A 63 13.73 -8.56 6.99
CA GLU A 63 13.35 -9.82 7.65
C GLU A 63 13.89 -9.93 9.08
N ALA A 64 15.06 -9.37 9.35
CA ALA A 64 15.67 -9.33 10.67
C ALA A 64 14.92 -8.41 11.66
N VAL A 65 14.10 -7.48 11.18
CA VAL A 65 13.33 -6.60 12.06
C VAL A 65 12.28 -7.41 12.81
N THR A 66 12.34 -7.37 14.14
CA THR A 66 11.30 -7.92 15.03
C THR A 66 10.36 -6.79 15.46
N PRO A 67 9.13 -6.68 14.92
CA PRO A 67 8.19 -5.64 15.33
C PRO A 67 7.74 -5.82 16.78
N THR A 68 7.51 -4.71 17.46
CA THR A 68 6.92 -4.69 18.80
C THR A 68 5.48 -4.21 18.75
N ASP A 69 4.73 -4.37 19.84
CA ASP A 69 3.36 -3.84 19.92
C ASP A 69 3.33 -2.30 19.84
N LYS A 70 4.41 -1.62 20.26
CA LYS A 70 4.55 -0.16 20.13
C LYS A 70 4.95 0.28 18.72
N GLU A 71 5.56 -0.62 17.96
CA GLU A 71 6.04 -0.37 16.60
C GLU A 71 5.62 -1.49 15.65
N PRO A 72 4.30 -1.64 15.39
CA PRO A 72 3.80 -2.76 14.59
C PRO A 72 4.32 -2.72 13.14
N PHE A 73 4.61 -1.53 12.63
CA PHE A 73 5.12 -1.30 11.27
C PHE A 73 6.66 -1.21 11.18
N ALA A 74 7.44 -1.60 12.19
CA ALA A 74 8.89 -1.43 12.18
C ALA A 74 9.56 -2.02 10.92
N ALA A 75 9.21 -3.26 10.55
CA ALA A 75 9.73 -3.92 9.35
C ALA A 75 9.30 -3.20 8.05
N ALA A 76 8.03 -2.78 7.97
CA ALA A 76 7.52 -2.02 6.83
C ALA A 76 8.19 -0.65 6.68
N ARG A 77 8.51 0.03 7.78
CA ARG A 77 9.29 1.28 7.77
C ARG A 77 10.71 1.06 7.27
N LYS A 78 11.41 0.01 7.76
CA LYS A 78 12.74 -0.35 7.27
C LYS A 78 12.71 -0.62 5.76
N ALA A 79 11.70 -1.35 5.28
CA ALA A 79 11.51 -1.58 3.85
C ALA A 79 11.24 -0.27 3.09
N HIS A 80 10.37 0.59 3.61
CA HIS A 80 10.11 1.89 2.98
C HIS A 80 11.39 2.73 2.83
N THR A 81 12.16 2.88 3.90
CA THR A 81 13.43 3.64 3.90
C THR A 81 14.46 3.06 2.93
N LEU A 82 14.60 1.73 2.88
CA LEU A 82 15.52 1.07 1.96
C LEU A 82 15.08 1.24 0.50
N GLY A 83 13.77 1.15 0.22
CA GLY A 83 13.21 1.40 -1.11
C GLY A 83 13.41 2.85 -1.58
N GLN A 84 13.36 3.82 -0.67
CA GLN A 84 13.70 5.22 -0.95
C GLN A 84 15.19 5.40 -1.25
N ARG A 85 16.07 4.73 -0.47
CA ARG A 85 17.52 4.79 -0.64
C ARG A 85 17.97 4.15 -1.97
N TYR A 86 17.35 3.03 -2.33
CA TYR A 86 17.70 2.25 -3.51
C TYR A 86 16.50 2.05 -4.44
N ALA A 87 16.19 3.05 -5.26
CA ALA A 87 14.98 3.09 -6.11
C ALA A 87 14.80 1.86 -7.03
N PHE A 88 15.88 1.17 -7.41
CA PHE A 88 15.79 -0.04 -8.23
C PHE A 88 15.15 -1.24 -7.49
N LEU A 89 15.11 -1.22 -6.15
CA LEU A 89 14.48 -2.26 -5.33
C LEU A 89 12.98 -2.39 -5.61
N ALA A 90 12.32 -1.33 -6.09
CA ALA A 90 10.93 -1.38 -6.52
C ALA A 90 10.67 -2.40 -7.65
N LYS A 91 11.71 -2.76 -8.40
CA LYS A 91 11.65 -3.75 -9.49
C LYS A 91 12.24 -5.11 -9.10
N ALA A 92 12.72 -5.27 -7.87
CA ALA A 92 13.32 -6.51 -7.38
C ALA A 92 12.25 -7.40 -6.73
N PRO A 93 11.88 -8.55 -7.32
CA PRO A 93 10.74 -9.35 -6.83
C PRO A 93 10.88 -9.83 -5.39
N ALA A 94 12.06 -10.35 -5.00
CA ALA A 94 12.31 -10.83 -3.64
C ALA A 94 12.09 -9.74 -2.59
N TYR A 95 12.60 -8.54 -2.88
CA TYR A 95 12.42 -7.39 -2.01
C TYR A 95 10.97 -6.92 -1.96
N ALA A 96 10.28 -6.85 -3.10
CA ALA A 96 8.88 -6.48 -3.17
C ALA A 96 7.99 -7.43 -2.36
N THR A 97 8.25 -8.74 -2.42
CA THR A 97 7.55 -9.76 -1.61
C THR A 97 7.71 -9.49 -0.11
N VAL A 98 8.94 -9.27 0.36
CA VAL A 98 9.20 -9.02 1.78
C VAL A 98 8.63 -7.67 2.25
N ARG A 99 8.76 -6.62 1.44
CA ARG A 99 8.15 -5.30 1.69
C ARG A 99 6.64 -5.43 1.88
N ASP A 100 5.96 -6.05 0.92
CA ASP A 100 4.50 -6.16 0.94
C ASP A 100 4.01 -7.03 2.10
N ALA A 101 4.67 -8.16 2.35
CA ALA A 101 4.36 -9.03 3.48
C ALA A 101 4.55 -8.32 4.82
N SER A 102 5.61 -7.51 4.96
CA SER A 102 5.90 -6.73 6.17
C SER A 102 4.85 -5.66 6.42
N ALA A 103 4.39 -4.96 5.38
CA ALA A 103 3.33 -3.97 5.49
C ALA A 103 2.01 -4.60 5.95
N VAL A 104 1.61 -5.73 5.35
CA VAL A 104 0.37 -6.44 5.73
C VAL A 104 0.44 -6.97 7.17
N LYS A 105 1.55 -7.60 7.57
CA LYS A 105 1.75 -8.05 8.96
C LYS A 105 1.74 -6.91 9.96
N GLY A 106 2.32 -5.77 9.60
CA GLY A 106 2.29 -4.57 10.44
C GLY A 106 0.87 -4.03 10.63
N LEU A 107 0.07 -4.02 9.56
CA LEU A 107 -1.34 -3.66 9.62
C LEU A 107 -2.12 -4.63 10.52
N GLU A 108 -1.99 -5.93 10.31
CA GLU A 108 -2.64 -6.96 11.13
C GLU A 108 -2.34 -6.78 12.62
N ARG A 109 -1.06 -6.58 12.98
CA ARG A 109 -0.66 -6.34 14.38
C ARG A 109 -1.23 -5.03 14.94
N CYS A 110 -1.25 -3.96 14.14
CA CYS A 110 -1.81 -2.68 14.55
C CYS A 110 -3.31 -2.80 14.85
N LEU A 111 -4.07 -3.46 13.95
CA LEU A 111 -5.51 -3.68 14.10
C LEU A 111 -5.83 -4.56 15.31
N ALA A 112 -5.04 -5.63 15.55
CA ALA A 112 -5.23 -6.53 16.69
C ALA A 112 -5.07 -5.88 18.07
N LYS A 113 -4.59 -4.63 18.13
CA LYS A 113 -4.40 -3.84 19.35
C LYS A 113 -5.27 -2.58 19.38
N ASP A 114 -6.24 -2.48 18.48
CA ASP A 114 -7.06 -1.28 18.29
C ASP A 114 -6.18 -0.01 18.13
N GLY A 115 -5.07 -0.16 17.43
CA GLY A 115 -4.15 0.93 17.15
C GLY A 115 -4.84 2.05 16.38
N ARG A 116 -4.42 3.28 16.62
CA ARG A 116 -4.86 4.43 15.82
C ARG A 116 -4.10 4.47 14.50
N ASP A 117 -4.73 5.05 13.49
CA ASP A 117 -4.10 5.39 12.20
C ASP A 117 -3.47 4.20 11.47
N CYS A 118 -3.90 2.96 11.77
CA CYS A 118 -3.34 1.74 11.18
C CYS A 118 -3.47 1.72 9.65
N VAL A 119 -4.64 2.12 9.13
CA VAL A 119 -4.91 2.14 7.69
C VAL A 119 -4.07 3.22 7.00
N GLU A 120 -4.03 4.43 7.57
CA GLU A 120 -3.23 5.53 7.03
C GLU A 120 -1.75 5.19 7.02
N THR A 121 -1.22 4.64 8.12
CA THR A 121 0.18 4.19 8.22
C THR A 121 0.48 3.11 7.19
N TYR A 122 -0.42 2.15 7.00
CA TYR A 122 -0.26 1.14 5.94
C TYR A 122 -0.19 1.81 4.56
N GLN A 123 -1.09 2.73 4.23
CA GLN A 123 -1.10 3.41 2.93
C GLN A 123 0.18 4.22 2.66
N GLN A 124 0.71 4.88 3.69
CA GLN A 124 1.98 5.62 3.58
C GLN A 124 3.18 4.70 3.33
N LEU A 125 3.20 3.51 3.93
CA LEU A 125 4.33 2.58 3.85
C LEU A 125 4.23 1.61 2.66
N ALA A 126 3.01 1.25 2.25
CA ALA A 126 2.69 0.30 1.19
C ALA A 126 2.62 0.94 -0.21
N VAL A 127 3.35 2.05 -0.43
CA VAL A 127 3.40 2.69 -1.75
C VAL A 127 4.02 1.72 -2.76
N GLY A 128 3.30 1.48 -3.85
CA GLY A 128 3.71 0.52 -4.89
C GLY A 128 3.51 -0.94 -4.51
N THR A 129 2.72 -1.23 -3.46
CA THR A 129 2.30 -2.59 -3.11
C THR A 129 1.42 -3.20 -4.21
N GLY A 130 1.61 -4.51 -4.44
CA GLY A 130 0.87 -5.24 -5.46
C GLY A 130 -0.63 -5.38 -5.13
N PRO A 131 -1.48 -5.62 -6.14
CA PRO A 131 -2.93 -5.69 -5.97
C PRO A 131 -3.38 -6.81 -5.01
N GLU A 132 -2.65 -7.93 -4.97
CA GLU A 132 -2.95 -9.05 -4.07
C GLU A 132 -2.74 -8.68 -2.59
N SER A 133 -1.62 -8.03 -2.29
CA SER A 133 -1.30 -7.55 -0.95
C SER A 133 -2.26 -6.46 -0.48
N ALA A 134 -2.65 -5.55 -1.39
CA ALA A 134 -3.68 -4.55 -1.12
C ALA A 134 -5.05 -5.21 -0.83
N LEU A 135 -5.42 -6.26 -1.57
CA LEU A 135 -6.65 -7.01 -1.33
C LEU A 135 -6.63 -7.70 0.04
N LYS A 136 -5.50 -8.30 0.42
CA LYS A 136 -5.31 -8.90 1.74
C LYS A 136 -5.46 -7.86 2.86
N ALA A 137 -4.85 -6.69 2.70
CA ALA A 137 -4.98 -5.59 3.66
C ALA A 137 -6.43 -5.08 3.77
N ALA A 138 -7.14 -4.94 2.65
CA ALA A 138 -8.53 -4.52 2.63
C ALA A 138 -9.45 -5.50 3.38
N ARG A 139 -9.25 -6.81 3.18
CA ARG A 139 -9.99 -7.86 3.90
C ARG A 139 -9.74 -7.81 5.42
N LEU A 140 -8.49 -7.57 5.85
CA LEU A 140 -8.14 -7.43 7.26
C LEU A 140 -8.87 -6.25 7.91
N VAL A 141 -8.83 -5.06 7.29
CA VAL A 141 -9.50 -3.86 7.82
C VAL A 141 -11.00 -4.09 7.95
N LYS A 142 -11.62 -4.73 6.96
CA LYS A 142 -13.07 -5.02 7.00
C LYS A 142 -13.48 -5.90 8.18
N GLN A 143 -12.63 -6.83 8.63
CA GLN A 143 -13.00 -7.78 9.68
C GLN A 143 -13.20 -7.13 11.06
N GLY A 144 -12.58 -5.98 11.32
CA GLY A 144 -12.65 -5.28 12.62
C GLY A 144 -13.23 -3.87 12.58
N HIS A 145 -13.58 -3.35 11.40
CA HIS A 145 -14.02 -1.96 11.22
C HIS A 145 -15.26 -1.86 10.33
N PHE A 146 -15.90 -0.69 10.32
CA PHE A 146 -16.96 -0.40 9.37
C PHE A 146 -16.48 -0.63 7.94
N ALA A 147 -17.33 -1.27 7.13
CA ALA A 147 -16.93 -1.76 5.81
C ALA A 147 -16.36 -0.65 4.90
N TYR A 148 -16.86 0.58 5.00
CA TYR A 148 -16.38 1.73 4.21
C TYR A 148 -14.93 2.13 4.52
N VAL A 149 -14.38 1.77 5.70
CA VAL A 149 -12.99 2.09 6.09
C VAL A 149 -11.99 1.37 5.18
N ALA A 150 -12.35 0.18 4.68
CA ALA A 150 -11.50 -0.60 3.78
C ALA A 150 -11.50 -0.11 2.33
N MET A 151 -12.34 0.87 1.97
CA MET A 151 -12.55 1.29 0.58
C MET A 151 -11.25 1.73 -0.13
N PRO A 152 -10.36 2.52 0.48
CA PRO A 152 -9.12 2.92 -0.20
C PRO A 152 -8.19 1.75 -0.53
N LEU A 153 -8.17 0.71 0.33
CA LEU A 153 -7.35 -0.48 0.11
C LEU A 153 -7.93 -1.37 -0.99
N PHE A 154 -9.25 -1.48 -1.04
CA PHE A 154 -9.95 -2.16 -2.11
C PHE A 154 -9.78 -1.42 -3.45
N ALA A 155 -9.82 -0.09 -3.46
CA ALA A 155 -9.55 0.70 -4.66
C ALA A 155 -8.12 0.48 -5.18
N LEU A 156 -7.13 0.39 -4.28
CA LEU A 156 -5.75 0.02 -4.61
C LEU A 156 -5.66 -1.40 -5.20
N ALA A 157 -6.38 -2.36 -4.64
CA ALA A 157 -6.41 -3.75 -5.11
C ALA A 157 -6.98 -3.89 -6.53
N VAL A 158 -8.04 -3.13 -6.84
CA VAL A 158 -8.62 -3.06 -8.18
C VAL A 158 -7.67 -2.36 -9.17
N GLY A 159 -7.03 -1.28 -8.73
CA GLY A 159 -6.15 -0.45 -9.56
C GLY A 159 -6.92 0.19 -10.72
N GLU A 160 -6.25 0.47 -11.83
CA GLU A 160 -6.86 1.06 -13.05
C GLU A 160 -7.43 0.01 -14.02
N ARG A 161 -7.36 -1.28 -13.68
CA ARG A 161 -7.80 -2.36 -14.57
C ARG A 161 -9.30 -2.59 -14.46
N LYS A 162 -9.98 -2.59 -15.61
CA LYS A 162 -11.37 -3.08 -15.69
C LYS A 162 -11.41 -4.57 -15.38
N ASP A 163 -12.44 -4.98 -14.65
CA ASP A 163 -12.77 -6.37 -14.35
C ASP A 163 -11.62 -7.16 -13.73
N SER A 164 -10.83 -6.51 -12.87
CA SER A 164 -9.81 -7.18 -12.05
C SER A 164 -10.43 -8.33 -11.24
N GLU A 165 -9.65 -9.35 -10.88
CA GLU A 165 -10.14 -10.43 -10.00
C GLU A 165 -10.65 -9.91 -8.65
N ALA A 166 -10.12 -8.77 -8.17
CA ALA A 166 -10.62 -8.11 -6.97
C ALA A 166 -12.08 -7.65 -7.12
N CYS A 167 -12.58 -7.38 -8.34
CA CYS A 167 -13.98 -7.02 -8.59
C CYS A 167 -14.97 -8.13 -8.19
N LYS A 168 -14.54 -9.39 -8.15
CA LYS A 168 -15.34 -10.55 -7.76
C LYS A 168 -15.32 -10.82 -6.25
N ASP A 169 -14.54 -10.05 -5.50
CA ASP A 169 -14.43 -10.20 -4.06
C ASP A 169 -15.73 -9.75 -3.37
N GLU A 170 -16.36 -10.64 -2.60
CA GLU A 170 -17.61 -10.32 -1.90
C GLU A 170 -17.43 -9.20 -0.87
N ALA A 171 -16.26 -9.16 -0.22
CA ALA A 171 -15.94 -8.15 0.76
C ALA A 171 -15.79 -6.76 0.11
N LEU A 172 -15.24 -6.67 -1.10
CA LEU A 172 -15.26 -5.47 -1.94
C LEU A 172 -16.71 -5.01 -2.18
N GLY A 173 -17.58 -5.90 -2.65
CA GLY A 173 -18.95 -5.53 -2.99
C GLY A 173 -19.71 -4.93 -1.80
N VAL A 174 -19.56 -5.50 -0.61
CA VAL A 174 -20.13 -4.95 0.62
C VAL A 174 -19.48 -3.60 1.00
N THR A 175 -18.16 -3.47 0.83
CA THR A 175 -17.46 -2.20 1.11
C THR A 175 -17.86 -1.08 0.16
N VAL A 176 -18.04 -1.38 -1.13
CA VAL A 176 -18.53 -0.42 -2.12
C VAL A 176 -19.93 0.07 -1.74
N LEU A 177 -20.86 -0.83 -1.38
CA LEU A 177 -22.19 -0.43 -0.92
C LEU A 177 -22.13 0.50 0.29
N ALA A 178 -21.35 0.12 1.31
CA ALA A 178 -21.20 0.93 2.52
C ALA A 178 -20.54 2.29 2.25
N ALA A 179 -19.58 2.36 1.34
CA ALA A 179 -18.89 3.60 1.00
C ALA A 179 -19.75 4.52 0.11
N LEU A 180 -20.63 3.97 -0.73
CA LEU A 180 -21.62 4.74 -1.48
C LEU A 180 -22.72 5.33 -0.59
N ASP A 181 -22.85 4.84 0.64
CA ASP A 181 -23.79 5.37 1.64
C ASP A 181 -23.23 6.58 2.42
N LEU A 182 -21.99 7.00 2.10
CA LEU A 182 -21.36 8.19 2.68
C LEU A 182 -21.71 9.47 1.89
N PRO A 183 -21.58 10.67 2.50
CA PRO A 183 -21.75 11.93 1.80
C PRO A 183 -20.96 11.99 0.49
N LYS A 184 -21.54 12.64 -0.52
CA LYS A 184 -20.99 12.66 -1.90
C LYS A 184 -19.57 13.21 -2.00
N ASP A 185 -19.21 14.14 -1.12
CA ASP A 185 -17.91 14.78 -0.99
C ASP A 185 -16.89 13.97 -0.17
N ASP A 186 -17.31 12.87 0.47
CA ASP A 186 -16.38 11.94 1.11
C ASP A 186 -15.47 11.27 0.08
N ALA A 187 -14.17 11.28 0.35
CA ALA A 187 -13.17 10.70 -0.55
C ALA A 187 -13.44 9.20 -0.84
N ARG A 188 -13.95 8.45 0.14
CA ARG A 188 -14.27 7.02 0.00
C ARG A 188 -15.50 6.82 -0.88
N ALA A 189 -16.49 7.70 -0.80
CA ALA A 189 -17.62 7.69 -1.73
C ALA A 189 -17.15 7.95 -3.16
N ALA A 190 -16.25 8.92 -3.35
CA ALA A 190 -15.66 9.21 -4.66
C ALA A 190 -14.89 8.02 -5.24
N GLU A 191 -14.09 7.32 -4.43
CA GLU A 191 -13.41 6.09 -4.83
C GLU A 191 -14.38 4.95 -5.13
N ALA A 192 -15.40 4.76 -4.28
CA ALA A 192 -16.41 3.73 -4.46
C ALA A 192 -17.17 3.92 -5.79
N ARG A 193 -17.50 5.17 -6.17
CA ARG A 193 -18.11 5.47 -7.47
C ARG A 193 -17.21 5.05 -8.64
N LYS A 194 -15.92 5.38 -8.60
CA LYS A 194 -14.95 4.96 -9.64
C LYS A 194 -14.85 3.44 -9.72
N VAL A 195 -14.68 2.77 -8.58
CA VAL A 195 -14.59 1.30 -8.53
C VAL A 195 -15.87 0.66 -9.05
N ALA A 196 -17.04 1.08 -8.57
CA ALA A 196 -18.34 0.56 -8.94
C ALA A 196 -18.67 0.75 -10.43
N PHE A 197 -18.51 1.97 -10.93
CA PHE A 197 -19.07 2.34 -12.23
C PHE A 197 -18.05 2.40 -13.36
N GLU A 198 -16.75 2.50 -13.10
CA GLU A 198 -15.74 2.55 -14.16
C GLU A 198 -14.95 1.24 -14.29
N ARG A 199 -14.74 0.53 -13.18
CA ARG A 199 -13.79 -0.59 -13.10
C ARG A 199 -14.45 -1.95 -12.91
N CYS A 200 -15.43 -2.04 -12.01
CA CYS A 200 -16.03 -3.31 -11.56
C CYS A 200 -17.53 -3.42 -11.90
N TRP A 201 -18.03 -2.65 -12.87
CA TRP A 201 -19.46 -2.62 -13.20
C TRP A 201 -20.02 -4.01 -13.54
N ALA A 202 -19.28 -4.84 -14.27
CA ALA A 202 -19.75 -6.16 -14.67
C ALA A 202 -20.01 -7.06 -13.45
N ALA A 203 -19.21 -6.94 -12.40
CA ALA A 203 -19.37 -7.72 -11.17
C ALA A 203 -20.37 -7.07 -10.18
N LEU A 204 -20.42 -5.75 -10.11
CA LEU A 204 -21.16 -5.03 -9.06
C LEU A 204 -22.51 -4.48 -9.49
N GLY A 205 -22.77 -4.32 -10.79
CA GLY A 205 -23.95 -3.62 -11.31
C GLY A 205 -25.29 -4.18 -10.80
N ALA A 206 -25.43 -5.51 -10.76
CA ALA A 206 -26.64 -6.14 -10.24
C ALA A 206 -26.84 -5.89 -8.74
N LYS A 207 -25.77 -5.99 -7.94
CA LYS A 207 -25.79 -5.73 -6.50
C LYS A 207 -26.11 -4.27 -6.20
N LEU A 208 -25.52 -3.33 -6.95
CA LEU A 208 -25.81 -1.91 -6.84
C LEU A 208 -27.26 -1.59 -7.21
N LYS A 209 -27.78 -2.21 -8.28
CA LYS A 209 -29.18 -2.04 -8.69
C LYS A 209 -30.13 -2.51 -7.61
N ALA A 210 -29.89 -3.69 -7.03
CA ALA A 210 -30.72 -4.22 -5.94
C ALA A 210 -30.72 -3.29 -4.71
N ALA A 211 -29.57 -2.70 -4.38
CA ALA A 211 -29.42 -1.82 -3.24
C ALA A 211 -30.13 -0.46 -3.37
N THR A 212 -30.60 -0.07 -4.56
CA THR A 212 -31.36 1.20 -4.73
C THR A 212 -32.71 1.19 -4.01
N VAL A 213 -33.30 0.01 -3.78
CA VAL A 213 -34.59 -0.11 -3.09
C VAL A 213 -34.36 0.03 -1.58
N GLY A 214 -34.91 1.07 -0.96
CA GLY A 214 -34.68 1.37 0.46
C GLY A 214 -33.31 1.99 0.75
N ALA A 215 -32.64 2.50 -0.29
CA ALA A 215 -31.37 3.22 -0.18
C ALA A 215 -31.52 4.52 0.62
N SER A 216 -30.43 4.95 1.26
CA SER A 216 -30.34 6.31 1.82
C SER A 216 -30.28 7.37 0.72
N SER A 217 -30.52 8.63 1.08
CA SER A 217 -30.32 9.76 0.17
C SER A 217 -28.88 9.82 -0.37
N TYR A 218 -27.87 9.57 0.48
CA TYR A 218 -26.47 9.55 0.05
C TYR A 218 -26.20 8.47 -0.98
N PHE A 219 -26.74 7.26 -0.79
CA PHE A 219 -26.59 6.20 -1.76
C PHE A 219 -27.23 6.56 -3.10
N LEU A 220 -28.43 7.16 -3.08
CA LEU A 220 -29.09 7.63 -4.30
C LEU A 220 -28.28 8.73 -4.99
N GLU A 221 -27.83 9.76 -4.27
CA GLU A 221 -26.96 10.82 -4.80
C GLU A 221 -25.68 10.28 -5.47
N ASN A 222 -25.12 9.21 -4.91
CA ASN A 222 -23.88 8.60 -5.39
C ASN A 222 -24.06 7.65 -6.58
N THR A 223 -25.27 7.14 -6.81
CA THR A 223 -25.50 6.04 -7.76
C THR A 223 -26.50 6.36 -8.88
N CYS A 224 -27.45 7.26 -8.66
CA CYS A 224 -28.54 7.50 -9.59
C CYS A 224 -28.08 7.97 -10.98
N GLN A 225 -27.23 9.00 -11.03
CA GLN A 225 -26.69 9.52 -12.29
C GLN A 225 -25.92 8.47 -13.10
N PRO A 226 -24.93 7.74 -12.53
CA PRO A 226 -24.21 6.72 -13.29
C PRO A 226 -25.09 5.50 -13.64
N MET A 227 -26.09 5.16 -12.82
CA MET A 227 -27.06 4.10 -13.14
C MET A 227 -27.95 4.45 -14.34
N ARG A 228 -28.45 5.69 -14.40
CA ARG A 228 -29.24 6.21 -15.53
C ARG A 228 -28.42 6.23 -16.81
N ALA A 229 -27.18 6.71 -16.74
CA ALA A 229 -26.26 6.72 -17.89
C ALA A 229 -26.05 5.31 -18.47
N ARG A 230 -26.17 4.28 -17.63
CA ARG A 230 -26.05 2.86 -17.99
C ARG A 230 -27.38 2.20 -18.34
N LYS A 231 -28.51 2.91 -18.27
CA LYS A 231 -29.88 2.38 -18.42
C LYS A 231 -30.14 1.17 -17.51
N ALA A 232 -29.57 1.20 -16.31
CA ALA A 232 -29.60 0.07 -15.37
C ALA A 232 -30.86 0.03 -14.50
N LEU A 233 -31.55 1.16 -14.34
CA LEU A 233 -32.71 1.32 -13.46
C LEU A 233 -34.00 0.81 -14.11
N THR A 234 -34.93 0.33 -13.29
CA THR A 234 -36.35 0.20 -13.68
C THR A 234 -37.02 1.58 -13.62
N GLU A 235 -38.25 1.69 -14.13
CA GLU A 235 -39.05 2.92 -14.06
C GLU A 235 -39.22 3.42 -12.61
N LEU A 236 -39.65 2.55 -11.70
CA LEU A 236 -39.80 2.87 -10.28
C LEU A 236 -38.47 3.32 -9.63
N GLN A 237 -37.36 2.70 -10.00
CA GLN A 237 -36.04 3.09 -9.48
C GLN A 237 -35.57 4.44 -10.05
N ASP A 238 -35.94 4.76 -11.29
CA ASP A 238 -35.63 6.06 -11.89
C ASP A 238 -36.41 7.20 -11.22
N GLU A 239 -37.65 6.94 -10.81
CA GLU A 239 -38.47 7.86 -9.99
C GLU A 239 -37.87 8.12 -8.62
N LEU A 240 -37.48 7.07 -7.89
CA LEU A 240 -36.76 7.21 -6.59
C LEU A 240 -35.53 8.11 -6.73
N CYS A 241 -34.83 8.00 -7.85
CA CYS A 241 -33.67 8.82 -8.15
C CYS A 241 -34.00 10.29 -8.50
N LYS A 242 -35.24 10.63 -8.87
CA LYS A 242 -35.67 12.02 -9.13
C LYS A 242 -36.00 12.73 -7.84
N ASP A 243 -36.61 12.01 -6.91
CA ASP A 243 -36.98 12.56 -5.59
C ASP A 243 -35.76 12.87 -4.72
N ALA A 244 -34.63 12.19 -4.97
CA ALA A 244 -33.36 12.44 -4.28
C ALA A 244 -32.58 13.68 -4.80
N GLU A 245 -33.03 14.33 -5.87
CA GLU A 245 -32.43 15.57 -6.40
C GLU A 245 -33.08 16.85 -5.85
N LEU A 246 -34.12 16.72 -5.02
CA LEU A 246 -34.86 17.81 -4.35
C LEU A 246 -34.35 18.08 -2.94
#